data_AF-A0A2H0M4P3-F1
#
_entry.id   AF-A0A2H0M4P3-F1
#
_cell.length_a   1.000
_cell.length_b   1.000
_cell.length_c   1.000
_cell.angle_alpha   90.00
_cell.angle_beta   90.00
_cell.angle_gamma   90.00
#
_symmetry.space_group_name_H-M   'P 1'
#
loop_
_entity.id
_entity.type
_entity.pdbx_description
1 polymer ?
#
loop_
_entity_poly.entity_id
_entity_poly.type
_entity_poly.pdbx_seq_one_letter_code
_entity_poly.pdbx_strand_id
1 'polypeptide(L)'
;MGVKRNIWSARDVRMMTLYIIGLASAVLALLWLAKPEAIVAMFIFELSFIAIVVGVFWKFAKKNNLSFRDAGFQPISFKWIMLSILAGFSVLFLGGAVVKIISPLLGISGNTSSIKEMLDTGFISDSMWVNLIHFKLMVAFLIPISEELFFRGVLFKYFRQTRPFVFSAGVSAIIFAVLHITPPLIIFAFLLGLTSAYVYEKSGSLFSPIIVHAVNNNFIASILLMALMS
;
A
#
# COMPACT_ATOMS: atom_id res chain seq x y z
N MET A 1 -23.83 -22.50 -7.69
CA MET A 1 -22.99 -21.30 -7.91
C MET A 1 -23.79 -20.11 -7.46
N GLY A 2 -23.46 -19.48 -6.32
CA GLY A 2 -24.19 -18.31 -5.84
C GLY A 2 -24.01 -17.13 -6.80
N VAL A 3 -25.09 -16.40 -7.09
CA VAL A 3 -25.08 -15.20 -7.93
C VAL A 3 -23.99 -14.26 -7.41
N LYS A 4 -22.95 -13.99 -8.21
CA LYS A 4 -21.91 -13.03 -7.85
C LYS A 4 -22.54 -11.65 -7.78
N ARG A 5 -22.82 -11.17 -6.56
CA ARG A 5 -23.31 -9.83 -6.33
C ARG A 5 -22.23 -8.83 -6.75
N ASN A 6 -22.60 -7.86 -7.58
CA ASN A 6 -21.74 -6.74 -7.90
C ASN A 6 -21.64 -5.82 -6.67
N ILE A 7 -20.47 -5.82 -6.03
CA ILE A 7 -20.22 -5.09 -4.78
C ILE A 7 -19.96 -3.61 -5.06
N TRP A 8 -19.10 -3.31 -6.04
CA TRP A 8 -18.77 -1.94 -6.41
C TRP A 8 -19.33 -1.60 -7.79
N SER A 9 -19.96 -0.43 -7.91
CA SER A 9 -20.26 0.18 -9.20
C SER A 9 -19.12 1.09 -9.68
N ALA A 10 -19.08 1.41 -10.98
CA ALA A 10 -18.13 2.38 -11.53
C ALA A 10 -18.26 3.76 -10.84
N ARG A 11 -19.50 4.14 -10.49
CA ARG A 11 -19.78 5.37 -9.75
C ARG A 11 -19.17 5.32 -8.35
N ASP A 12 -19.26 4.19 -7.66
CA ASP A 12 -18.67 4.05 -6.32
C ASP A 12 -17.15 4.20 -6.38
N VAL A 13 -16.47 3.44 -7.25
CA VAL A 13 -15.00 3.50 -7.38
C VAL A 13 -14.54 4.92 -7.74
N ARG A 14 -15.22 5.58 -8.68
CA ARG A 14 -14.91 6.96 -9.05
C ARG A 14 -15.09 7.92 -7.87
N MET A 15 -16.21 7.84 -7.15
CA MET A 15 -16.46 8.73 -6.02
C MET A 15 -15.51 8.48 -4.85
N MET A 16 -15.16 7.23 -4.57
CA MET A 16 -14.17 6.89 -3.54
C MET A 16 -12.81 7.50 -3.90
N THR A 17 -12.39 7.35 -5.17
CA THR A 17 -11.14 7.92 -5.68
C THR A 17 -11.13 9.45 -5.55
N LEU A 18 -12.21 10.12 -5.98
CA LEU A 18 -12.33 11.57 -5.88
C LEU A 18 -12.33 12.08 -4.43
N TYR A 19 -13.00 11.38 -3.51
CA TYR A 19 -12.96 11.74 -2.09
C TYR A 19 -11.58 11.56 -1.49
N ILE A 20 -10.90 10.45 -1.78
CA ILE A 20 -9.54 10.20 -1.27
C ILE A 20 -8.59 11.28 -1.77
N ILE A 21 -8.56 11.55 -3.09
CA ILE A 21 -7.70 12.58 -3.68
C ILE A 21 -8.05 13.96 -3.14
N GLY A 22 -9.33 14.33 -3.12
CA GLY A 22 -9.76 15.67 -2.69
C GLY A 22 -9.44 15.94 -1.22
N LEU A 23 -9.73 14.98 -0.34
CA LEU A 23 -9.44 15.13 1.10
C LEU A 23 -7.93 15.10 1.38
N ALA A 24 -7.17 14.20 0.73
CA ALA A 24 -5.71 14.18 0.88
C ALA A 24 -5.08 15.49 0.38
N SER A 25 -5.56 16.03 -0.74
CA SER A 25 -5.09 17.32 -1.28
C SER A 25 -5.42 18.48 -0.34
N ALA A 26 -6.60 18.47 0.30
CA ALA A 26 -6.97 19.47 1.29
C ALA A 26 -6.05 19.40 2.52
N VAL A 27 -5.72 18.20 3.01
CA VAL A 27 -4.76 18.02 4.11
C VAL A 27 -3.39 18.57 3.71
N LEU A 28 -2.90 18.27 2.50
CA LEU A 28 -1.63 18.83 2.01
C LEU A 28 -1.65 20.36 1.92
N ALA A 29 -2.74 20.96 1.45
CA ALA A 29 -2.89 22.41 1.41
C ALA A 29 -2.89 23.04 2.81
N LEU A 30 -3.58 22.42 3.78
CA LEU A 30 -3.57 22.87 5.17
C LEU A 30 -2.17 22.75 5.79
N LEU A 31 -1.46 21.65 5.54
CA LEU A 31 -0.08 21.47 5.98
C LEU A 31 0.87 22.50 5.37
N TRP A 32 0.72 22.82 4.09
CA TRP A 32 1.47 23.90 3.45
C TRP A 32 1.21 25.23 4.18
N LEU A 33 -0.04 25.60 4.40
CA LEU A 33 -0.38 26.86 5.07
C LEU A 33 0.13 26.93 6.52
N ALA A 34 0.02 25.83 7.26
CA ALA A 34 0.44 25.75 8.65
C ALA A 34 1.97 25.71 8.82
N LYS A 35 2.72 25.28 7.79
CA LYS A 35 4.17 25.12 7.79
C LYS A 35 4.72 24.43 9.06
N PRO A 36 4.15 23.28 9.50
CA PRO A 36 4.74 22.54 10.60
C PRO A 36 6.11 22.00 10.19
N GLU A 37 6.89 21.54 11.17
CA GLU A 37 8.10 20.77 10.91
C GLU A 37 7.81 19.58 9.98
N ALA A 38 8.75 19.26 9.08
CA ALA A 38 8.52 18.27 8.03
C ALA A 38 8.07 16.90 8.55
N ILE A 39 8.69 16.43 9.64
CA ILE A 39 8.32 15.16 10.27
C ILE A 39 6.89 15.16 10.82
N VAL A 40 6.48 16.28 11.45
CA VAL A 40 5.12 16.47 11.96
C VAL A 40 4.12 16.52 10.80
N ALA A 41 4.47 17.20 9.70
CA ALA A 41 3.65 17.26 8.49
C ALA A 41 3.39 15.86 7.91
N MET A 42 4.45 15.04 7.81
CA MET A 42 4.35 13.67 7.30
C MET A 42 3.46 12.81 8.19
N PHE A 43 3.62 12.88 9.52
CA PHE A 43 2.77 12.14 10.45
C PHE A 43 1.29 12.52 10.34
N ILE A 44 0.99 13.83 10.29
CA ILE A 44 -0.39 14.30 10.13
C ILE A 44 -0.95 13.81 8.80
N PHE A 45 -0.18 13.89 7.72
CA PHE A 45 -0.62 13.44 6.40
C PHE A 45 -0.90 11.94 6.37
N GLU A 46 0.01 11.09 6.87
CA GLU A 46 -0.15 9.63 6.87
C GLU A 46 -1.38 9.19 7.68
N LEU A 47 -1.51 9.68 8.91
CA LEU A 47 -2.66 9.36 9.76
C LEU A 47 -3.97 9.83 9.13
N SER A 48 -3.98 11.03 8.56
CA SER A 48 -5.15 11.56 7.85
C SER A 48 -5.47 10.72 6.63
N PHE A 49 -4.47 10.32 5.84
CA PHE A 49 -4.64 9.51 4.64
C PHE A 49 -5.24 8.14 4.98
N ILE A 50 -4.71 7.45 5.99
CA ILE A 50 -5.26 6.17 6.48
C ILE A 50 -6.72 6.36 6.93
N ALA A 51 -7.00 7.39 7.74
CA ALA A 51 -8.35 7.69 8.20
C ALA A 51 -9.32 8.00 7.06
N ILE A 52 -8.86 8.75 6.04
CA ILE A 52 -9.63 9.06 4.83
C ILE A 52 -9.94 7.78 4.06
N VAL A 53 -8.95 6.94 3.77
CA VAL A 53 -9.16 5.70 2.99
C VAL A 53 -10.10 4.76 3.73
N VAL A 54 -9.87 4.51 5.02
CA VAL A 54 -10.72 3.64 5.85
C VAL A 54 -12.13 4.22 5.98
N GLY A 55 -12.26 5.52 6.24
CA GLY A 55 -13.54 6.20 6.39
C GLY A 55 -14.36 6.21 5.09
N VAL A 56 -13.73 6.53 3.95
CA VAL A 56 -14.37 6.48 2.63
C VAL A 56 -14.75 5.03 2.29
N PHE A 57 -13.88 4.06 2.55
CA PHE A 57 -14.19 2.64 2.36
C PHE A 57 -15.45 2.23 3.13
N TRP A 58 -15.50 2.49 4.44
CA TRP A 58 -16.63 2.07 5.28
C TRP A 58 -17.91 2.84 4.99
N LYS A 59 -17.82 4.11 4.61
CA LYS A 59 -18.98 4.89 4.12
C LYS A 59 -19.65 4.19 2.94
N PHE A 60 -18.86 3.77 1.94
CA PHE A 60 -19.38 3.08 0.75
C PHE A 60 -19.75 1.62 1.02
N ALA A 61 -19.05 0.93 1.92
CA ALA A 61 -19.41 -0.41 2.36
C ALA A 61 -20.79 -0.41 3.05
N LYS A 62 -21.05 0.56 3.94
CA LYS A 62 -22.35 0.74 4.59
C LYS A 62 -23.44 1.07 3.58
N LYS A 63 -23.17 2.00 2.64
CA LYS A 63 -24.09 2.33 1.54
C LYS A 63 -24.51 1.09 0.72
N ASN A 64 -23.58 0.16 0.51
CA ASN A 64 -23.82 -1.07 -0.26
C ASN A 64 -24.25 -2.26 0.61
N ASN A 65 -24.53 -2.06 1.90
CA ASN A 65 -24.90 -3.12 2.85
C ASN A 65 -23.90 -4.30 2.83
N LEU A 66 -22.60 -3.99 2.86
CA LEU A 66 -21.55 -5.00 2.92
C LEU A 66 -21.26 -5.39 4.37
N SER A 67 -21.21 -6.68 4.65
CA SER A 67 -20.63 -7.19 5.88
C SER A 67 -19.10 -7.05 5.87
N PHE A 68 -18.45 -7.20 7.03
CA PHE A 68 -16.99 -7.32 7.10
C PHE A 68 -16.45 -8.43 6.20
N ARG A 69 -17.17 -9.55 6.10
CA ARG A 69 -16.79 -10.66 5.23
C ARG A 69 -16.90 -10.31 3.75
N ASP A 70 -17.95 -9.57 3.35
CA ASP A 70 -18.12 -9.08 1.98
C ASP A 70 -17.08 -8.03 1.60
N ALA A 71 -16.61 -7.24 2.56
CA ALA A 71 -15.49 -6.32 2.38
C ALA A 71 -14.16 -7.06 2.18
N GLY A 72 -14.07 -8.35 2.54
CA GLY A 72 -12.87 -9.17 2.44
C GLY A 72 -12.13 -9.34 3.76
N PHE A 73 -12.68 -8.89 4.89
CA PHE A 73 -12.14 -9.17 6.22
C PHE A 73 -12.70 -10.47 6.75
N GLN A 74 -12.07 -11.57 6.34
CA GLN A 74 -12.39 -12.92 6.79
C GLN A 74 -11.17 -13.53 7.47
N PRO A 75 -11.31 -14.23 8.62
CA PRO A 75 -10.20 -14.94 9.24
C PRO A 75 -9.52 -15.86 8.23
N ILE A 76 -8.19 -15.86 8.21
CA ILE A 76 -7.38 -16.74 7.36
C ILE A 76 -6.83 -17.90 8.19
N SER A 77 -6.69 -19.06 7.57
CA SER A 77 -6.06 -20.22 8.20
C SER A 77 -4.55 -19.98 8.38
N PHE A 78 -3.95 -20.70 9.34
CA PHE A 78 -2.50 -20.64 9.58
C PHE A 78 -1.68 -20.90 8.30
N LYS A 79 -2.12 -21.85 7.46
CA LYS A 79 -1.52 -22.09 6.13
C LYS A 79 -1.45 -20.81 5.29
N TRP A 80 -2.53 -20.03 5.22
CA TRP A 80 -2.56 -18.80 4.44
C TRP A 80 -1.75 -17.67 5.08
N ILE A 81 -1.61 -17.64 6.40
CA ILE A 81 -0.65 -16.74 7.07
C ILE A 81 0.77 -17.08 6.60
N MET A 82 1.18 -18.35 6.70
CA MET A 82 2.52 -18.80 6.29
C MET A 82 2.79 -18.58 4.80
N LEU A 83 1.83 -18.90 3.93
CA LEU A 83 1.96 -18.65 2.50
C LEU A 83 2.07 -17.16 2.17
N SER A 84 1.38 -16.28 2.91
CA SER A 84 1.46 -14.83 2.70
C SER A 84 2.82 -14.28 3.17
N ILE A 85 3.37 -14.79 4.27
CA ILE A 85 4.72 -14.44 4.72
C ILE A 85 5.76 -14.90 3.70
N LEU A 86 5.67 -16.15 3.24
CA LEU A 86 6.58 -16.70 2.23
C LEU A 86 6.49 -15.92 0.92
N ALA A 87 5.28 -15.59 0.46
CA ALA A 87 5.07 -14.75 -0.72
C ALA A 87 5.65 -13.34 -0.53
N GLY A 88 5.52 -12.77 0.66
CA GLY A 88 6.15 -11.50 1.05
C GLY A 88 7.66 -11.53 0.89
N PHE A 89 8.34 -12.51 1.47
CA PHE A 89 9.80 -12.69 1.28
C PHE A 89 10.17 -13.03 -0.17
N SER A 90 9.35 -13.83 -0.86
CA SER A 90 9.61 -14.18 -2.26
C SER A 90 9.61 -12.94 -3.15
N VAL A 91 8.61 -12.06 -3.02
CA VAL A 91 8.57 -10.83 -3.81
C VAL A 91 9.67 -9.85 -3.39
N LEU A 92 10.04 -9.83 -2.11
CA LEU A 92 11.17 -9.02 -1.63
C LEU A 92 12.48 -9.41 -2.34
N PHE A 93 12.87 -10.69 -2.28
CA PHE A 93 14.14 -11.15 -2.82
C PHE A 93 14.13 -11.27 -4.35
N LEU A 94 13.11 -11.91 -4.92
CA LEU A 94 13.01 -12.09 -6.36
C LEU A 94 12.68 -10.77 -7.06
N GLY A 95 11.76 -9.98 -6.50
CA GLY A 95 11.45 -8.65 -7.03
C GLY A 95 12.63 -7.70 -6.92
N GLY A 96 13.36 -7.72 -5.80
CA GLY A 96 14.62 -6.98 -5.67
C GLY A 96 15.67 -7.39 -6.70
N ALA A 97 15.82 -8.69 -6.97
CA ALA A 97 16.71 -9.19 -8.03
C ALA A 97 16.26 -8.71 -9.43
N VAL A 98 14.96 -8.75 -9.73
CA VAL A 98 14.40 -8.22 -10.98
C VAL A 98 14.70 -6.74 -11.12
N VAL A 99 14.47 -5.93 -10.08
CA VAL A 99 14.78 -4.49 -10.09
C VAL A 99 16.27 -4.26 -10.37
N LYS A 100 17.17 -5.02 -9.73
CA LYS A 100 18.62 -4.90 -9.92
C LYS A 100 19.06 -5.21 -11.36
N ILE A 101 18.39 -6.14 -12.04
CA ILE A 101 18.69 -6.53 -13.43
C ILE A 101 18.05 -5.56 -14.41
N ILE A 102 16.78 -5.21 -14.22
CA ILE A 102 15.98 -4.45 -15.20
C ILE A 102 16.28 -2.95 -15.14
N SER A 103 16.51 -2.38 -13.97
CA SER A 103 16.67 -0.92 -13.83
C SER A 103 17.85 -0.38 -14.68
N PRO A 104 19.05 -0.99 -14.65
CA PRO A 104 20.16 -0.55 -15.50
C PRO A 104 19.85 -0.68 -17.00
N LEU A 105 19.12 -1.72 -17.41
CA LEU A 105 18.75 -1.95 -18.81
C LEU A 105 17.78 -0.89 -19.34
N LEU A 106 17.01 -0.27 -18.45
CA LEU A 106 16.08 0.82 -18.77
C LEU A 106 16.70 2.21 -18.56
N GLY A 107 18.00 2.29 -18.23
CA GLY A 107 18.64 3.56 -17.87
C GLY A 107 18.10 4.17 -16.57
N ILE A 108 17.42 3.38 -15.75
CA ILE A 108 16.90 3.80 -14.45
C ILE A 108 18.03 3.70 -13.43
N SER A 109 18.61 4.85 -13.04
CA SER A 109 19.50 4.92 -11.90
C SER A 109 18.71 4.90 -10.60
N GLY A 110 19.05 4.00 -9.69
CA GLY A 110 18.57 4.06 -8.31
C GLY A 110 19.25 5.25 -7.63
N ASN A 111 18.49 6.32 -7.39
CA ASN A 111 18.97 7.41 -6.55
C ASN A 111 19.02 6.91 -5.10
N THR A 112 20.19 6.44 -4.65
CA THR A 112 20.50 6.27 -3.22
C THR A 112 20.50 7.61 -2.47
N SER A 113 20.39 8.73 -3.20
CA SER A 113 20.28 10.07 -2.67
C SER A 113 19.06 10.29 -1.79
N SER A 114 17.95 9.56 -1.98
CA SER A 114 16.73 9.76 -1.18
C SER A 114 16.93 9.47 0.32
N ILE A 115 17.73 8.47 0.68
CA ILE A 115 18.05 8.17 2.09
C ILE A 115 18.92 9.28 2.70
N LYS A 116 19.92 9.75 1.93
CA LYS A 116 20.80 10.84 2.36
C LYS A 116 20.04 12.17 2.48
N GLU A 117 19.09 12.42 1.59
CA GLU A 117 18.22 13.60 1.62
C GLU A 117 17.24 13.54 2.80
N MET A 118 16.69 12.35 3.12
CA MET A 118 15.90 12.14 4.34
C MET A 118 16.72 12.40 5.62
N LEU A 119 17.99 11.97 5.65
CA LEU A 119 18.92 12.30 6.74
C LEU A 119 19.17 13.82 6.85
N ASP A 120 19.47 14.46 5.72
CA ASP A 120 19.82 15.89 5.65
C ASP A 120 18.63 16.82 5.97
N THR A 121 17.37 16.35 5.83
CA THR A 121 16.15 17.12 6.16
C THR A 121 15.77 17.15 7.64
N GLY A 122 16.56 16.54 8.53
CA GLY A 122 16.27 16.50 9.97
C GLY A 122 15.17 15.51 10.35
N PHE A 123 14.90 14.51 9.50
CA PHE A 123 13.96 13.42 9.78
C PHE A 123 14.34 12.58 11.01
N ILE A 124 15.60 12.68 11.46
CA ILE A 124 16.10 12.08 12.69
C ILE A 124 16.47 13.22 13.65
N SER A 125 15.52 13.63 14.48
CA SER A 125 15.77 14.52 15.62
C SER A 125 16.25 13.75 16.86
N ASP A 126 16.71 14.50 17.88
CA ASP A 126 17.28 14.00 19.15
C ASP A 126 16.41 12.98 19.91
N SER A 127 15.11 12.87 19.58
CA SER A 127 14.22 11.79 20.07
C SER A 127 14.18 10.59 19.11
N MET A 128 15.36 10.08 18.75
CA MET A 128 15.57 8.99 17.79
C MET A 128 14.56 7.85 17.99
N TRP A 129 14.39 7.35 19.21
CA TRP A 129 13.51 6.21 19.51
C TRP A 129 12.01 6.46 19.25
N VAL A 130 11.52 7.68 19.47
CA VAL A 130 10.12 8.03 19.19
C VAL A 130 9.89 8.07 17.68
N ASN A 131 10.82 8.62 16.92
CA ASN A 131 10.76 8.67 15.46
C ASN A 131 10.87 7.26 14.85
N LEU A 132 11.72 6.39 15.42
CA LEU A 132 11.89 5.00 14.99
C LEU A 132 10.62 4.16 15.19
N ILE A 133 9.98 4.26 16.35
CA ILE A 133 8.74 3.53 16.66
C ILE A 133 7.61 4.01 15.75
N HIS A 134 7.47 5.32 15.56
CA HIS A 134 6.46 5.89 14.66
C HIS A 134 6.68 5.46 13.21
N PHE A 135 7.91 5.59 12.70
CA PHE A 135 8.26 5.19 11.34
C PHE A 135 7.93 3.71 11.11
N LYS A 136 8.27 2.83 12.06
CA LYS A 136 7.95 1.41 11.95
C LYS A 136 6.46 1.12 12.02
N LEU A 137 5.70 1.77 12.91
CA LEU A 137 4.26 1.57 13.03
C LEU A 137 3.50 2.04 11.79
N MET A 138 3.82 3.23 11.29
CA MET A 138 3.15 3.81 10.13
C MET A 138 3.53 3.07 8.84
N VAL A 139 4.83 3.04 8.52
CA VAL A 139 5.32 2.51 7.24
C VAL A 139 5.16 1.00 7.14
N ALA A 140 5.42 0.26 8.22
CA ALA A 140 5.42 -1.20 8.13
C ALA A 140 4.05 -1.84 8.30
N PHE A 141 3.08 -1.15 8.91
CA PHE A 141 1.78 -1.75 9.23
C PHE A 141 0.60 -0.96 8.70
N LEU A 142 0.46 0.32 9.06
CA LEU A 142 -0.77 1.05 8.77
C LEU A 142 -0.90 1.48 7.30
N ILE A 143 0.21 1.88 6.65
CA ILE A 143 0.23 2.20 5.23
C ILE A 143 -0.22 0.98 4.39
N PRO A 144 0.39 -0.22 4.53
CA PRO A 144 -0.05 -1.43 3.83
C PRO A 144 -1.54 -1.72 3.97
N ILE A 145 -2.11 -1.51 5.16
CA ILE A 145 -3.56 -1.74 5.39
C ILE A 145 -4.39 -0.79 4.53
N SER A 146 -4.08 0.50 4.54
CA SER A 146 -4.84 1.50 3.77
C SER A 146 -4.72 1.25 2.26
N GLU A 147 -3.53 0.93 1.78
CA GLU A 147 -3.29 0.67 0.37
C GLU A 147 -4.00 -0.60 -0.08
N GLU A 148 -3.82 -1.73 0.62
CA GLU A 148 -4.49 -2.98 0.25
C GLU A 148 -6.01 -2.89 0.36
N LEU A 149 -6.53 -2.09 1.30
CA LEU A 149 -7.97 -1.82 1.39
C LEU A 149 -8.50 -1.15 0.11
N PHE A 150 -7.78 -0.17 -0.44
CA PHE A 150 -8.18 0.48 -1.67
C PHE A 150 -7.89 -0.40 -2.90
N PHE A 151 -6.66 -0.87 -3.08
CA PHE A 151 -6.26 -1.57 -4.29
C PHE A 151 -6.88 -2.96 -4.41
N ARG A 152 -6.98 -3.73 -3.31
CA ARG A 152 -7.50 -5.12 -3.34
C ARG A 152 -8.97 -5.15 -2.94
N GLY A 153 -9.33 -4.37 -1.92
CA GLY A 153 -10.71 -4.27 -1.44
C GLY A 153 -11.64 -3.52 -2.40
N VAL A 154 -11.15 -2.52 -3.13
CA VAL A 154 -11.96 -1.73 -4.08
C VAL A 154 -11.60 -2.01 -5.53
N LEU A 155 -10.38 -1.67 -5.96
CA LEU A 155 -10.04 -1.58 -7.38
C LEU A 155 -9.97 -2.95 -8.07
N PHE A 156 -9.16 -3.88 -7.53
CA PHE A 156 -9.07 -5.26 -8.02
C PHE A 156 -10.44 -5.93 -7.97
N LYS A 157 -11.15 -5.81 -6.83
CA LYS A 157 -12.46 -6.42 -6.62
C LYS A 157 -13.49 -5.92 -7.64
N TYR A 158 -13.51 -4.62 -7.90
CA TYR A 158 -14.37 -3.99 -8.91
C TYR A 158 -14.14 -4.59 -10.30
N PHE A 159 -12.90 -4.65 -10.78
CA PHE A 159 -12.61 -5.26 -12.09
C PHE A 159 -12.95 -6.75 -12.09
N ARG A 160 -12.59 -7.46 -11.01
CA ARG A 160 -12.75 -8.91 -10.90
C ARG A 160 -14.21 -9.38 -10.95
N GLN A 161 -15.16 -8.51 -10.59
CA GLN A 161 -16.60 -8.76 -10.73
C GLN A 161 -17.03 -9.09 -12.17
N THR A 162 -16.38 -8.49 -13.17
CA THR A 162 -16.79 -8.60 -14.59
C THR A 162 -15.65 -9.02 -15.53
N ARG A 163 -14.40 -9.02 -15.05
CA ARG A 163 -13.20 -9.28 -15.85
C ARG A 163 -12.43 -10.50 -15.33
N PRO A 164 -11.64 -11.16 -16.21
CA PRO A 164 -10.79 -12.26 -15.80
C PRO A 164 -9.70 -11.81 -14.83
N PHE A 165 -9.11 -12.77 -14.11
CA PHE A 165 -8.07 -12.51 -13.11
C PHE A 165 -6.89 -11.72 -13.69
N VAL A 166 -6.34 -12.14 -14.84
CA VAL A 166 -5.16 -11.51 -15.45
C VAL A 166 -5.38 -10.02 -15.69
N PHE A 167 -6.53 -9.64 -16.26
CA PHE A 167 -6.88 -8.23 -16.47
C PHE A 167 -7.02 -7.49 -15.14
N SER A 168 -7.74 -8.08 -14.17
CA SER A 168 -8.03 -7.43 -12.89
C SER A 168 -6.77 -7.20 -12.08
N ALA A 169 -5.91 -8.22 -11.98
CA ALA A 169 -4.62 -8.16 -11.29
C ALA A 169 -3.66 -7.19 -11.98
N GLY A 170 -3.55 -7.27 -13.31
CA GLY A 170 -2.67 -6.41 -14.10
C GLY A 170 -3.02 -4.93 -13.96
N VAL A 171 -4.30 -4.57 -14.17
CA VAL A 171 -4.73 -3.16 -14.07
C VAL A 171 -4.59 -2.63 -12.66
N SER A 172 -5.00 -3.39 -11.62
CA SER A 172 -4.83 -2.92 -10.24
C SER A 172 -3.36 -2.77 -9.86
N ALA A 173 -2.49 -3.68 -10.31
CA ALA A 173 -1.06 -3.65 -10.02
C ALA A 173 -0.34 -2.51 -10.75
N ILE A 174 -0.71 -2.22 -12.00
CA ILE A 174 -0.16 -1.09 -12.76
C ILE A 174 -0.52 0.23 -12.06
N ILE A 175 -1.79 0.41 -11.70
CA ILE A 175 -2.23 1.65 -11.03
C ILE A 175 -1.55 1.80 -9.67
N PHE A 176 -1.42 0.71 -8.91
CA PHE A 176 -0.65 0.69 -7.66
C PHE A 176 0.81 1.10 -7.89
N ALA A 177 1.47 0.51 -8.89
CA ALA A 177 2.88 0.74 -9.18
C ALA A 177 3.19 2.18 -9.61
N VAL A 178 2.41 2.76 -10.54
CA VAL A 178 2.67 4.11 -11.04
C VAL A 178 2.52 5.18 -9.96
N LEU A 179 1.69 4.94 -8.95
CA LEU A 179 1.51 5.84 -7.81
C LEU A 179 2.71 5.85 -6.85
N HIS A 180 3.69 4.96 -7.01
CA HIS A 180 4.92 4.98 -6.21
C HIS A 180 5.97 5.97 -6.73
N ILE A 181 5.73 6.63 -7.88
CA ILE A 181 6.43 7.79 -8.51
C ILE A 181 7.96 7.61 -8.78
N THR A 182 8.67 6.86 -7.95
CA THR A 182 10.10 6.60 -8.02
C THR A 182 10.36 5.40 -8.93
N PRO A 183 11.09 5.55 -10.05
CA PRO A 183 11.10 4.53 -11.11
C PRO A 183 11.54 3.11 -10.68
N PRO A 184 12.60 2.90 -9.86
CA PRO A 184 12.92 1.57 -9.33
C PRO A 184 11.78 0.97 -8.48
N LEU A 185 11.09 1.80 -7.68
CA LEU A 185 9.97 1.35 -6.87
C LEU A 185 8.77 0.97 -7.72
N ILE A 186 8.56 1.55 -8.92
CA ILE A 186 7.45 1.18 -9.81
C ILE A 186 7.57 -0.31 -10.20
N ILE A 187 8.76 -0.78 -10.58
CA ILE A 187 8.98 -2.18 -10.97
C ILE A 187 8.67 -3.11 -9.79
N PHE A 188 9.21 -2.79 -8.61
CA PHE A 188 8.97 -3.57 -7.39
C PHE A 188 7.50 -3.57 -6.98
N ALA A 189 6.88 -2.39 -6.93
CA ALA A 189 5.48 -2.20 -6.58
C ALA A 189 4.55 -2.92 -7.56
N PHE A 190 4.90 -3.03 -8.84
CA PHE A 190 4.13 -3.83 -9.79
C PHE A 190 4.16 -5.32 -9.43
N LEU A 191 5.31 -5.88 -9.06
CA LEU A 191 5.44 -7.28 -8.65
C LEU A 191 4.75 -7.58 -7.32
N LEU A 192 4.86 -6.68 -6.35
CA LEU A 192 4.08 -6.70 -5.10
C LEU A 192 2.59 -6.60 -5.41
N GLY A 193 2.25 -5.69 -6.32
CA GLY A 193 1.01 -5.52 -7.06
C GLY A 193 0.30 -6.83 -7.38
N LEU A 194 0.95 -7.60 -8.25
CA LEU A 194 0.49 -8.89 -8.76
C LEU A 194 0.44 -9.96 -7.67
N THR A 195 1.45 -10.03 -6.80
CA THR A 195 1.53 -11.01 -5.71
C THR A 195 0.37 -10.82 -4.73
N SER A 196 0.11 -9.59 -4.27
CA SER A 196 -1.02 -9.24 -3.41
C SER A 196 -2.36 -9.60 -4.05
N ALA A 197 -2.55 -9.30 -5.35
CA ALA A 197 -3.78 -9.68 -6.05
C ALA A 197 -3.96 -11.20 -6.13
N TYR A 198 -2.88 -11.95 -6.37
CA TYR A 198 -2.91 -13.41 -6.42
C TYR A 198 -3.27 -14.03 -5.06
N VAL A 199 -2.60 -13.63 -3.98
CA VAL A 199 -2.90 -14.18 -2.64
C VAL A 199 -4.30 -13.80 -2.18
N TYR A 200 -4.80 -12.61 -2.55
CA TYR A 200 -6.17 -12.17 -2.27
C TYR A 200 -7.21 -13.03 -3.00
N GLU A 201 -7.02 -13.29 -4.30
CA GLU A 201 -7.93 -14.14 -5.09
C GLU A 201 -8.00 -15.56 -4.51
N LYS A 202 -6.88 -16.09 -4.02
CA LYS A 202 -6.80 -17.47 -3.52
C LYS A 202 -7.24 -17.64 -2.07
N SER A 203 -6.95 -16.67 -1.20
CA SER A 203 -7.34 -16.73 0.21
C SER A 203 -8.75 -16.20 0.46
N GLY A 204 -9.27 -15.33 -0.43
CA GLY A 204 -10.54 -14.64 -0.26
C GLY A 204 -10.53 -13.58 0.85
N SER A 205 -9.34 -13.22 1.38
CA SER A 205 -9.20 -12.34 2.54
C SER A 205 -8.14 -11.26 2.33
N LEU A 206 -8.46 -10.03 2.74
CA LEU A 206 -7.56 -8.88 2.75
C LEU A 206 -6.38 -9.07 3.71
N PHE A 207 -6.48 -9.95 4.72
CA PHE A 207 -5.33 -10.19 5.59
C PHE A 207 -4.13 -10.77 4.85
N SER A 208 -4.35 -11.60 3.81
CA SER A 208 -3.25 -12.16 3.02
C SER A 208 -2.40 -11.11 2.30
N PRO A 209 -2.95 -10.24 1.44
CA PRO A 209 -2.16 -9.20 0.80
C PRO A 209 -1.59 -8.18 1.81
N ILE A 210 -2.31 -7.88 2.90
CA ILE A 210 -1.79 -7.03 3.98
C ILE A 210 -0.51 -7.63 4.58
N ILE A 211 -0.49 -8.94 4.85
CA ILE A 211 0.71 -9.62 5.36
C ILE A 211 1.85 -9.60 4.34
N VAL A 212 1.58 -9.90 3.07
CA VAL A 212 2.60 -9.84 2.00
C VAL A 212 3.25 -8.45 1.98
N HIS A 213 2.43 -7.41 1.98
CA HIS A 213 2.87 -6.02 1.91
C HIS A 213 3.61 -5.59 3.18
N ALA A 214 3.07 -5.91 4.36
CA ALA A 214 3.70 -5.59 5.63
C ALA A 214 5.08 -6.25 5.78
N VAL A 215 5.28 -7.49 5.30
CA VAL A 215 6.61 -8.14 5.30
C VAL A 215 7.62 -7.32 4.50
N ASN A 216 7.24 -6.83 3.32
CA ASN A 216 8.11 -6.02 2.46
C ASN A 216 8.43 -4.67 3.11
N ASN A 217 7.41 -3.93 3.56
CA ASN A 217 7.62 -2.63 4.18
C ASN A 217 8.40 -2.74 5.50
N ASN A 218 8.17 -3.77 6.31
CA ASN A 218 8.91 -3.96 7.57
C ASN A 218 10.39 -4.23 7.31
N PHE A 219 10.70 -5.03 6.29
CA PHE A 219 12.08 -5.32 5.93
C PHE A 219 12.79 -4.08 5.39
N ILE A 220 12.18 -3.37 4.45
CA ILE A 220 12.72 -2.12 3.87
C ILE A 220 12.91 -1.07 4.97
N ALA A 221 11.89 -0.86 5.82
CA ALA A 221 11.99 0.05 6.95
C ALA A 221 13.14 -0.35 7.87
N SER A 222 13.31 -1.65 8.18
CA SER A 222 14.40 -2.11 9.05
C SER A 222 15.78 -1.87 8.46
N ILE A 223 15.97 -2.09 7.15
CA ILE A 223 17.23 -1.77 6.46
C ILE A 223 17.52 -0.28 6.53
N LEU A 224 16.50 0.55 6.25
CA LEU A 224 16.64 1.99 6.33
C LEU A 224 17.08 2.39 7.74
N LEU A 225 16.40 1.90 8.78
CA LEU A 225 16.79 2.20 10.16
C LEU A 225 18.21 1.76 10.51
N MET A 226 18.66 0.59 10.05
CA MET A 226 20.05 0.15 10.27
C MET A 226 21.06 1.08 9.60
N ALA A 227 20.80 1.54 8.37
CA ALA A 227 21.67 2.45 7.65
C ALA A 227 21.74 3.85 8.28
N LEU A 228 20.71 4.24 9.04
CA LEU A 228 20.66 5.52 9.76
C LEU A 228 21.40 5.46 11.12
N MET A 229 21.65 4.26 11.64
CA MET A 229 22.33 4.03 12.92
C MET A 229 23.82 3.68 12.79
N SER A 230 24.33 3.56 11.56
CA SER A 230 25.73 3.23 11.22
C SER A 230 26.49 4.45 10.73
#